data_AF-A0A3B9EF54-F1
#
_entry.id   AF-A0A3B9EF54-F1
#
_cell.length_a   1.000
_cell.length_b   1.000
_cell.length_c   1.000
_cell.angle_alpha   90.00
_cell.angle_beta   90.00
_cell.angle_gamma   90.00
#
_symmetry.space_group_name_H-M   'P 1'
#
loop_
_entity.id
_entity.type
_entity.pdbx_description
1 polymer ?
#
loop_
_entity_poly.entity_id
_entity_poly.type
_entity_poly.pdbx_seq_one_letter_code
_entity_poly.pdbx_strand_id
1 'polypeptide(L)'
;MFIAIARPAVEPQGPDAVAVPGSPAVPLLKPRALHARLLANAALRRRRGWRRRQENRREDADYWLHAAAVAVGKAAQLRRAQAAPLP
;
A
#
# COMPACT_ATOMS: atom_id res chain seq x y z
N MET A 1 12.99 33.16 -1.39
CA MET A 1 13.48 31.81 -1.74
C MET A 1 12.27 30.97 -2.12
N PHE A 2 12.02 30.75 -3.41
CA PHE A 2 10.87 29.98 -3.90
C PHE A 2 11.28 28.51 -4.03
N ILE A 3 10.70 27.62 -3.23
CA ILE A 3 10.85 26.17 -3.42
C ILE A 3 9.86 25.75 -4.50
N ALA A 4 10.36 25.50 -5.71
CA ALA A 4 9.56 24.88 -6.77
C ALA A 4 9.39 23.39 -6.43
N ILE A 5 8.18 23.02 -6.00
CA ILE A 5 7.81 21.61 -5.81
C ILE A 5 7.68 21.00 -7.20
N ALA A 6 8.64 20.15 -7.57
CA ALA A 6 8.57 19.34 -8.79
C ALA A 6 7.29 18.49 -8.72
N ARG A 7 6.37 18.72 -9.66
CA ARG A 7 5.15 17.92 -9.75
C ARG A 7 5.54 16.45 -9.95
N PRO A 8 5.07 15.50 -9.13
CA PRO A 8 5.35 14.09 -9.33
C PRO A 8 4.84 13.66 -10.70
N ALA A 9 5.64 12.87 -11.44
CA ALA A 9 5.33 12.39 -12.79
C ALA A 9 4.08 11.47 -12.86
N VAL A 10 3.48 11.15 -11.72
CA VAL A 10 2.26 10.39 -11.57
C VAL A 10 1.38 11.14 -10.58
N GLU A 11 0.26 11.69 -11.04
CA GLU A 11 -0.76 12.20 -10.13
C GLU A 11 -1.40 11.03 -9.38
N PRO A 12 -1.44 11.06 -8.05
CA PRO A 12 -2.09 10.00 -7.28
C PRO A 12 -3.59 10.00 -7.59
N GLN A 13 -4.07 8.96 -8.28
CA GLN A 13 -5.50 8.72 -8.43
C GLN A 13 -6.06 8.18 -7.11
N GLY A 14 -6.76 9.04 -6.38
CA GLY A 14 -7.36 8.75 -5.09
C GLY A 14 -6.58 9.35 -3.92
N PRO A 15 -7.13 9.33 -2.69
CA PRO A 15 -6.50 9.97 -1.53
C PRO A 15 -5.13 9.33 -1.28
N ASP A 16 -4.10 10.05 -1.70
CA ASP A 16 -2.71 9.67 -1.47
C ASP A 16 -2.47 9.61 0.03
N ALA A 17 -1.85 8.53 0.50
CA ALA A 17 -1.68 8.25 1.92
C ALA A 17 -0.56 9.08 2.56
N VAL A 18 0.06 9.99 1.81
CA VAL A 18 1.03 10.95 2.34
C VAL A 18 0.23 12.09 2.97
N ALA A 19 0.23 12.16 4.29
CA ALA A 19 -0.39 13.25 5.04
C ALA A 19 0.36 14.55 4.75
N VAL A 20 -0.20 15.38 3.85
CA VAL A 20 0.23 16.76 3.63
C VAL A 20 -0.74 17.65 4.41
N PRO A 21 -0.33 18.79 4.99
CA PRO A 21 -1.29 19.73 5.58
C PRO A 21 -2.42 20.07 4.60
N GLY A 22 -3.67 19.83 5.01
CA GLY A 22 -4.86 20.00 4.16
C GLY A 22 -5.32 18.75 3.39
N SER A 23 -4.61 17.62 3.47
CA SER A 23 -5.09 16.34 2.94
C SER A 23 -6.39 15.91 3.64
N PRO A 24 -7.39 15.38 2.92
CA PRO A 24 -8.63 14.92 3.52
C PRO A 24 -8.32 13.85 4.57
N ALA A 25 -8.96 13.97 5.74
CA ALA A 25 -8.82 13.00 6.81
C ALA A 25 -9.17 11.60 6.28
N VAL A 26 -8.19 10.70 6.25
CA VAL A 26 -8.44 9.31 5.86
C VAL A 26 -9.29 8.70 6.97
N PRO A 27 -10.51 8.21 6.67
CA PRO A 27 -11.38 7.64 7.69
C PRO A 27 -10.65 6.54 8.44
N LEU A 28 -10.72 6.56 9.78
CA LEU A 28 -10.16 5.49 10.59
C LEU A 28 -10.89 4.20 10.23
N LEU A 29 -10.21 3.31 9.49
CA LEU A 29 -10.83 2.08 9.01
C LEU A 29 -11.07 1.13 10.18
N LYS A 30 -12.29 0.55 10.24
CA LYS A 30 -12.55 -0.61 11.09
C LYS A 30 -11.48 -1.67 10.81
N PRO A 31 -11.00 -2.41 11.82
CA PRO A 31 -9.86 -3.28 11.62
C PRO A 31 -10.04 -4.37 10.54
N ARG A 32 -11.25 -4.92 10.38
CA ARG A 32 -11.60 -5.83 9.27
C ARG A 32 -11.47 -5.15 7.90
N ALA A 33 -11.90 -3.89 7.79
CA ALA A 33 -11.77 -3.11 6.55
C ALA A 33 -10.29 -2.79 6.25
N LEU A 34 -9.50 -2.48 7.29
CA LEU A 34 -8.06 -2.29 7.16
C LEU A 34 -7.36 -3.57 6.69
N HIS A 35 -7.72 -4.72 7.26
CA HIS A 35 -7.21 -6.03 6.84
C HIS A 35 -7.50 -6.31 5.36
N ALA A 36 -8.75 -6.12 4.93
CA ALA A 36 -9.15 -6.28 3.53
C ALA A 36 -8.37 -5.34 2.60
N ARG A 37 -8.19 -4.07 3.01
CA ARG A 37 -7.42 -3.09 2.22
C ARG A 37 -5.95 -3.48 2.09
N LEU A 38 -5.33 -4.00 3.15
CA LEU A 38 -3.94 -4.49 3.09
C LEU A 38 -3.79 -5.66 2.10
N LEU A 39 -4.74 -6.60 2.10
CA LEU A 39 -4.73 -7.71 1.14
C LEU A 39 -4.98 -7.25 -0.30
N ALA A 40 -5.90 -6.32 -0.52
CA ALA A 40 -6.13 -5.73 -1.84
C ALA A 40 -4.87 -5.01 -2.36
N ASN A 41 -4.20 -4.22 -1.51
CA ASN A 41 -2.93 -3.58 -1.85
C ASN A 41 -1.84 -4.60 -2.16
N ALA A 42 -1.75 -5.69 -1.39
CA ALA A 42 -0.80 -6.76 -1.67
C ALA A 42 -1.02 -7.38 -3.06
N ALA A 43 -2.28 -7.66 -3.42
CA ALA A 43 -2.62 -8.21 -4.73
C ALA A 43 -2.25 -7.26 -5.89
N LEU A 44 -2.58 -5.96 -5.75
CA LEU A 44 -2.22 -4.94 -6.75
C LEU A 44 -0.70 -4.82 -6.92
N ARG A 45 0.05 -4.79 -5.81
CA ARG A 45 1.52 -4.74 -5.83
C ARG A 45 2.11 -5.98 -6.49
N ARG A 46 1.59 -7.18 -6.20
CA ARG A 46 2.03 -8.42 -6.84
C ARG A 46 1.79 -8.39 -8.35
N ARG A 47 0.59 -7.97 -8.79
CA ARG A 47 0.27 -7.81 -10.22
C ARG A 47 1.22 -6.82 -10.90
N ARG A 48 1.50 -5.68 -10.25
CA ARG A 48 2.45 -4.69 -10.76
C ARG A 48 3.86 -5.25 -10.86
N GLY A 49 4.34 -5.95 -9.83
CA GLY A 49 5.65 -6.60 -9.82
C GLY A 49 5.82 -7.57 -10.99
N TRP A 50 4.82 -8.42 -11.26
CA TRP A 50 4.84 -9.31 -12.42
C TRP A 50 4.89 -8.56 -13.75
N ARG A 51 4.11 -7.49 -13.90
CA ARG A 51 4.18 -6.63 -15.10
C ARG A 51 5.58 -6.05 -15.28
N ARG A 52 6.22 -5.57 -14.21
CA ARG A 52 7.58 -5.03 -14.28
C ARG A 52 8.63 -6.08 -14.64
N ARG A 53 8.46 -7.34 -14.20
CA ARG A 53 9.31 -8.46 -14.65
C ARG A 53 9.19 -8.70 -16.15
N GLN A 54 7.97 -8.67 -16.68
CA GLN A 54 7.72 -8.82 -18.12
C GLN A 54 8.34 -7.68 -18.94
N GLU A 55 8.35 -6.46 -18.40
CA GLU A 55 9.03 -5.29 -18.98
C GLU A 55 10.56 -5.30 -18.77
N ASN A 56 11.13 -6.39 -18.24
CA ASN A 56 12.56 -6.52 -17.89
C ASN A 56 13.09 -5.45 -16.91
N ARG A 57 12.21 -4.82 -16.13
CA ARG A 57 12.55 -3.85 -15.07
C ARG A 57 12.69 -4.57 -13.72
N ARG A 58 13.80 -5.29 -13.55
CA ARG A 58 14.00 -6.26 -12.46
C ARG A 58 13.98 -5.63 -11.06
N GLU A 59 14.71 -4.54 -10.86
CA GLU A 59 14.78 -3.84 -9.55
C GLU A 59 13.40 -3.36 -9.10
N ASP A 60 12.66 -2.70 -10.00
CA ASP A 60 11.30 -2.25 -9.72
C ASP A 60 10.36 -3.42 -9.43
N ALA A 61 10.52 -4.54 -10.14
CA ALA A 61 9.73 -5.74 -9.89
C ALA A 61 9.98 -6.30 -8.49
N ASP A 62 11.24 -6.40 -8.08
CA ASP A 62 11.61 -6.93 -6.77
C ASP A 62 11.14 -6.01 -5.65
N TYR A 63 11.22 -4.69 -5.84
CA TYR A 63 10.60 -3.72 -4.95
C TYR A 63 9.10 -3.98 -4.78
N TRP A 64 8.34 -4.08 -5.88
CA TRP A 64 6.88 -4.26 -5.81
C TRP A 64 6.48 -5.61 -5.22
N LEU A 65 7.23 -6.67 -5.50
CA LEU A 65 6.98 -8.00 -4.96
C LEU A 65 7.31 -8.07 -3.46
N HIS A 66 8.42 -7.46 -3.04
CA HIS A 66 8.75 -7.33 -1.63
C HIS A 66 7.68 -6.51 -0.88
N ALA A 67 7.29 -5.36 -1.42
CA ALA A 67 6.25 -4.50 -0.84
C ALA A 67 4.88 -5.21 -0.74
N ALA A 68 4.59 -6.18 -1.61
CA ALA A 68 3.41 -7.03 -1.49
C ALA A 68 3.51 -7.97 -0.27
N ALA A 69 4.65 -8.63 -0.08
CA ALA A 69 4.89 -9.50 1.08
C ALA A 69 4.78 -8.74 2.41
N VAL A 70 5.34 -7.53 2.48
CA VAL A 70 5.21 -6.65 3.66
C VAL A 70 3.75 -6.33 3.98
N ALA A 71 2.92 -6.07 2.95
CA ALA A 71 1.49 -5.79 3.16
C ALA A 71 0.72 -7.01 3.69
N VAL A 72 1.04 -8.22 3.20
CA VAL A 72 0.49 -9.47 3.74
C VAL A 72 0.92 -9.68 5.18
N GLY A 73 2.19 -9.44 5.52
CA GLY A 73 2.70 -9.54 6.88
C GLY A 73 1.95 -8.63 7.85
N LYS A 74 1.68 -7.38 7.45
CA LYS A 74 0.88 -6.43 8.23
C LYS A 74 -0.57 -6.91 8.40
N ALA A 75 -1.20 -7.45 7.36
CA ALA A 75 -2.55 -8.01 7.47
C ALA A 75 -2.59 -9.19 8.46
N ALA A 76 -1.62 -10.10 8.37
CA ALA A 76 -1.51 -11.24 9.28
C ALA A 76 -1.26 -10.84 10.74
N GLN A 77 -0.44 -9.81 10.98
CA GLN A 77 -0.25 -9.21 12.31
C GLN A 77 -1.56 -8.61 12.84
N LEU A 78 -2.27 -7.85 12.00
CA LEU A 78 -3.54 -7.24 12.37
C LEU A 78 -4.59 -8.29 12.77
N ARG A 79 -4.65 -9.42 12.04
CA ARG A 79 -5.50 -10.56 12.38
C ARG A 79 -5.11 -11.19 13.72
N ARG A 80 -3.81 -11.38 13.99
CA ARG A 80 -3.31 -11.94 15.25
C ARG A 80 -3.62 -11.04 16.45
N ALA A 81 -3.44 -9.73 16.30
CA ALA A 81 -3.71 -8.76 17.36
C ALA A 81 -5.20 -8.67 17.76
N GLN A 82 -6.10 -9.13 16.89
CA GLN A 82 -7.55 -9.17 17.12
C GLN A 82 -8.10 -10.58 17.23
N ALA A 83 -7.24 -11.60 17.32
CA ALA A 83 -7.71 -12.96 17.48
C ALA A 83 -8.44 -13.04 18.83
N ALA A 84 -9.78 -13.03 18.79
CA ALA A 84 -10.56 -13.53 19.90
C ALA A 84 -10.26 -15.02 20.02
N PRO A 85 -10.02 -15.55 21.24
CA PRO A 85 -9.91 -16.98 21.42
C PRO A 85 -11.18 -17.64 20.86
N LEU A 86 -11.00 -18.67 20.04
CA LEU A 86 -12.11 -19.53 19.66
C LEU A 86 -12.56 -20.26 20.93
N PRO A 87 -13.88 -20.40 21.18
CA PRO A 87 -14.40 -21.13 22.34
C PRO A 87 -13.98 -22.61 22.32
#